data_AF-A0A108T1U3-F1
#
_entry.id   AF-A0A108T1U3-F1
#
_cell.length_a   1.000
_cell.length_b   1.000
_cell.length_c   1.000
_cell.angle_alpha   90.00
_cell.angle_beta   90.00
_cell.angle_gamma   90.00
#
_symmetry.space_group_name_H-M   'P 1'
#
loop_
_entity.id
_entity.type
_entity.pdbx_description
1 polymer ?
#
loop_
_entity_poly.entity_id
_entity_poly.type
_entity_poly.pdbx_seq_one_letter_code
_entity_poly.pdbx_strand_id
1 'polypeptide(L)'
;MKKITAISVVSLLLLASCGGKGKDAASMDYGLEEANEVISYYNTSIDITKKMVDMGEISKIIDYMQKNGKTLVAPVVIRTPVSATDTTALLNPGDCFPSSAADSLKMYYRRFFDVSKRLYANYDAYRAYIKAEDYKDDNYAKGNEICKEEKELAEQIPGLRSQIYALLTPYADKAEEATLMDNPLKDHILAGKALIFEIEKTLELYSPEAKKEDLQAAYNAVNAKKEAASKLEKKADFQSEMSNYDNLLKYVDKFLGELRKQLRDGKFTEDGYNDLVSEYNDVISRYNSFIN
;
A
#
# COMPACT_ATOMS: atom_id res chain seq x y z
N MET A 1 -9.61 19.34 -26.79
CA MET A 1 -9.42 19.53 -25.34
C MET A 1 -9.61 18.18 -24.66
N LYS A 2 -8.51 17.43 -24.49
CA LYS A 2 -8.50 16.12 -23.81
C LYS A 2 -8.25 16.37 -22.32
N LYS A 3 -9.06 15.73 -21.49
CA LYS A 3 -9.11 15.88 -20.04
C LYS A 3 -7.79 15.38 -19.44
N ILE A 4 -7.11 16.24 -18.68
CA ILE A 4 -6.07 15.83 -17.74
C ILE A 4 -6.82 15.27 -16.53
N THR A 5 -6.95 13.96 -16.45
CA THR A 5 -7.33 13.27 -15.21
C THR A 5 -6.12 13.28 -14.31
N ALA A 6 -6.10 14.22 -13.35
CA ALA A 6 -5.23 14.19 -12.20
C ALA A 6 -5.45 12.86 -11.47
N ILE A 7 -4.41 12.02 -11.47
CA ILE A 7 -4.40 10.77 -10.72
C ILE A 7 -4.26 11.15 -9.26
N SER A 8 -5.28 10.79 -8.48
CA SER A 8 -5.23 10.79 -7.02
C SER A 8 -4.01 9.99 -6.57
N VAL A 9 -3.04 10.65 -5.94
CA VAL A 9 -1.93 9.98 -5.25
C VAL A 9 -2.53 9.27 -4.03
N VAL A 10 -2.90 8.01 -4.23
CA VAL A 10 -3.22 7.08 -3.16
C VAL A 10 -1.90 6.79 -2.45
N SER A 11 -1.87 7.04 -1.14
CA SER A 11 -0.77 6.71 -0.23
C SER A 11 -0.09 5.40 -0.63
N LEU A 12 1.18 5.51 -1.00
CA LEU A 12 2.05 4.37 -1.21
C LEU A 12 2.16 3.67 0.16
N LEU A 13 1.58 2.48 0.26
CA LEU A 13 1.98 1.52 1.28
C LEU A 13 2.80 0.50 0.51
N LEU A 14 4.08 0.81 0.34
CA LEU A 14 5.02 -0.06 -0.35
C LEU A 14 5.66 -1.02 0.65
N LEU A 15 5.01 -2.17 0.78
CA LEU A 15 5.49 -3.31 1.57
C LEU A 15 6.92 -3.67 1.14
N ALA A 16 7.87 -3.54 2.06
CA ALA A 16 9.25 -3.97 1.88
C ALA A 16 9.31 -5.45 1.43
N SER A 17 9.56 -5.67 0.14
CA SER A 17 9.96 -6.98 -0.35
C SER A 17 11.46 -7.13 -0.22
N CYS A 18 11.89 -7.60 0.94
CA CYS A 18 13.18 -8.25 1.08
C CYS A 18 13.18 -9.53 0.23
N GLY A 19 13.90 -9.51 -0.90
CA GLY A 19 14.38 -10.71 -1.56
C GLY A 19 13.79 -11.02 -2.94
N GLY A 20 14.36 -10.36 -3.96
CA GLY A 20 14.61 -10.99 -5.27
C GLY A 20 13.42 -11.06 -6.24
N LYS A 21 13.37 -10.09 -7.17
CA LYS A 21 12.94 -10.25 -8.60
C LYS A 21 12.91 -8.92 -9.41
N GLY A 22 13.68 -7.90 -9.02
CA GLY A 22 13.70 -6.60 -9.73
C GLY A 22 14.61 -6.50 -10.97
N LYS A 23 15.25 -7.59 -11.42
CA LYS A 23 16.21 -7.52 -12.54
C LYS A 23 15.56 -7.15 -13.87
N ASP A 24 14.33 -7.61 -14.10
CA ASP A 24 13.64 -7.40 -15.39
C ASP A 24 13.06 -5.97 -15.50
N ALA A 25 12.59 -5.40 -14.38
CA ALA A 25 12.06 -4.04 -14.35
C ALA A 25 13.14 -2.98 -14.63
N ALA A 26 14.36 -3.16 -14.10
CA ALA A 26 15.45 -2.20 -14.28
C ALA A 26 15.90 -2.04 -15.75
N SER A 27 15.65 -3.05 -16.60
CA SER A 27 15.93 -3.02 -18.03
C SER A 27 14.79 -2.50 -18.91
N MET A 28 13.63 -2.18 -18.32
CA MET A 28 12.50 -1.63 -19.08
C MET A 28 12.78 -0.18 -19.50
N ASP A 29 12.49 0.12 -20.76
CA ASP A 29 12.51 1.47 -21.33
C ASP A 29 11.15 1.74 -21.93
N TYR A 30 10.27 2.37 -21.15
CA TYR A 30 8.88 2.54 -21.52
C TYR A 30 8.66 3.75 -22.43
N GLY A 31 7.92 3.56 -23.51
CA GLY A 31 7.26 4.67 -24.19
C GLY A 31 6.19 5.32 -23.29
N LEU A 32 5.78 6.55 -23.60
CA LEU A 32 4.79 7.27 -22.80
C LEU A 32 3.46 6.51 -22.67
N GLU A 33 3.02 5.82 -23.73
CA GLU A 33 1.78 5.04 -23.73
C GLU A 33 1.89 3.82 -22.79
N GLU A 34 2.94 3.01 -22.96
CA GLU A 34 3.22 1.84 -22.11
C GLU A 34 3.40 2.22 -20.64
N ALA A 35 4.10 3.33 -20.38
CA ALA A 35 4.27 3.87 -19.04
C ALA A 35 2.91 4.19 -18.38
N ASN A 36 2.01 4.85 -19.11
CA ASN A 36 0.68 5.16 -18.61
C ASN A 36 -0.16 3.88 -18.37
N GLU A 37 0.00 2.85 -19.19
CA GLU A 37 -0.65 1.56 -18.98
C GLU A 37 -0.15 0.87 -17.70
N VAL A 38 1.17 0.85 -17.46
CA VAL A 38 1.77 0.27 -16.24
C VAL A 38 1.29 1.03 -15.00
N ILE A 39 1.30 2.36 -15.03
CA ILE A 39 0.82 3.20 -13.92
C ILE A 39 -0.67 2.96 -13.69
N SER A 40 -1.48 2.89 -14.75
CA SER A 40 -2.91 2.59 -14.64
C SER A 40 -3.14 1.21 -14.04
N TYR A 41 -2.39 0.19 -14.49
CA TYR A 41 -2.49 -1.16 -13.96
C TYR A 41 -2.14 -1.19 -12.47
N TYR A 42 -1.07 -0.50 -12.06
CA TYR A 42 -0.67 -0.39 -10.65
C TYR A 42 -1.73 0.31 -9.79
N ASN A 43 -2.31 1.42 -10.26
CA ASN A 43 -3.37 2.11 -9.53
C ASN A 43 -4.64 1.26 -9.41
N THR A 44 -5.04 0.57 -10.47
CA THR A 44 -6.16 -0.38 -10.44
C THR A 44 -5.89 -1.52 -9.46
N SER A 45 -4.64 -1.99 -9.41
CA SER A 45 -4.19 -3.03 -8.47
C SER A 45 -4.43 -2.62 -7.01
N ILE A 46 -4.01 -1.41 -6.65
CA ILE A 46 -4.21 -0.86 -5.30
C ILE A 46 -5.70 -0.68 -4.99
N ASP A 47 -6.44 -0.06 -5.92
CA ASP A 47 -7.86 0.25 -5.70
C ASP A 47 -8.70 -1.02 -5.51
N ILE A 48 -8.58 -1.98 -6.43
CA ILE A 48 -9.36 -3.22 -6.41
C ILE A 48 -9.01 -4.06 -5.20
N THR A 49 -7.72 -4.27 -4.91
CA THR A 49 -7.34 -5.11 -3.78
C THR A 49 -7.73 -4.49 -2.44
N LYS A 50 -7.73 -3.16 -2.29
CA LYS A 50 -8.25 -2.47 -1.09
C LYS A 50 -9.76 -2.59 -0.99
N LYS A 51 -10.52 -2.30 -2.06
CA LYS A 51 -11.99 -2.34 -2.06
C LYS A 51 -12.56 -3.74 -1.88
N MET A 52 -11.89 -4.76 -2.41
CA MET A 52 -12.37 -6.14 -2.33
C MET A 52 -12.33 -6.70 -0.91
N VAL A 53 -11.37 -6.31 -0.07
CA VAL A 53 -11.22 -6.88 1.27
C VAL A 53 -10.87 -5.80 2.29
N ASP A 54 -11.81 -5.41 3.14
CA ASP A 54 -11.49 -4.59 4.31
C ASP A 54 -11.05 -5.50 5.47
N MET A 55 -9.77 -5.46 5.84
CA MET A 55 -9.26 -6.31 6.92
C MET A 55 -9.85 -5.95 8.28
N GLY A 56 -10.25 -4.70 8.51
CA GLY A 56 -10.96 -4.30 9.72
C GLY A 56 -12.38 -4.88 9.77
N GLU A 57 -13.04 -5.03 8.62
CA GLU A 57 -14.31 -5.75 8.51
C GLU A 57 -14.12 -7.26 8.74
N ILE A 58 -13.11 -7.88 8.10
CA ILE A 58 -12.79 -9.30 8.28
C ILE A 58 -12.45 -9.61 9.73
N SER A 59 -11.69 -8.76 10.43
CA SER A 59 -11.41 -8.96 11.86
C SER A 59 -12.69 -8.99 12.71
N LYS A 60 -13.67 -8.12 12.43
CA LYS A 60 -14.97 -8.13 13.13
C LYS A 60 -15.77 -9.40 12.82
N ILE A 61 -15.69 -9.91 11.59
CA ILE A 61 -16.31 -11.19 11.19
C ILE A 61 -15.70 -12.34 11.98
N ILE A 62 -14.37 -12.43 12.02
CA ILE A 62 -13.65 -13.48 12.76
C ILE A 62 -14.01 -13.41 14.24
N ASP A 63 -14.01 -12.23 14.85
CA ASP A 63 -14.41 -12.04 16.26
C ASP A 63 -15.84 -12.52 16.54
N TYR A 64 -16.78 -12.22 15.62
CA TYR A 64 -18.16 -12.68 15.70
C TYR A 64 -18.24 -14.22 15.66
N MET A 65 -17.52 -14.84 14.72
CA MET A 65 -17.49 -16.29 14.58
C MET A 65 -16.85 -16.97 15.81
N GLN A 66 -15.75 -16.43 16.34
CA GLN A 66 -15.08 -16.96 17.53
C GLN A 66 -15.94 -16.88 18.79
N LYS A 67 -16.84 -15.90 18.85
CA LYS A 67 -17.83 -15.76 19.94
C LYS A 67 -19.07 -16.60 19.69
N ASN A 68 -19.04 -17.56 18.76
CA ASN A 68 -20.17 -18.44 18.43
C ASN A 68 -21.42 -17.66 18.01
N GLY A 69 -21.24 -16.50 17.39
CA GLY A 69 -22.32 -15.59 17.01
C GLY A 69 -23.00 -14.88 18.19
N LYS A 70 -22.47 -14.98 19.41
CA LYS A 70 -23.05 -14.42 20.66
C LYS A 70 -22.73 -12.93 20.83
N THR A 71 -22.97 -12.12 19.81
CA THR A 71 -22.96 -10.65 19.90
C THR A 71 -24.37 -10.11 19.78
N LEU A 72 -24.62 -8.91 20.30
CA LEU A 72 -25.93 -8.25 20.23
C LEU A 72 -26.39 -8.06 18.77
N VAL A 73 -25.44 -7.79 17.87
CA VAL A 73 -25.66 -7.58 16.44
C VAL A 73 -24.52 -8.25 15.68
N ALA A 74 -24.85 -8.99 14.64
CA ALA A 74 -23.84 -9.56 13.75
C ALA A 74 -23.23 -8.47 12.85
N PRO A 75 -21.95 -8.59 12.47
CA PRO A 75 -21.31 -7.63 11.58
C PRO A 75 -22.11 -7.37 10.30
N VAL A 76 -22.28 -6.11 9.93
CA VAL A 76 -22.83 -5.77 8.62
C VAL A 76 -21.65 -5.65 7.65
N VAL A 77 -21.67 -6.48 6.62
CA VAL A 77 -20.66 -6.52 5.56
C VAL A 77 -21.09 -5.58 4.45
N ILE A 78 -20.31 -4.52 4.21
CA ILE A 78 -20.56 -3.58 3.11
C ILE A 78 -19.58 -3.93 2.00
N ARG A 79 -20.02 -4.77 1.05
CA ARG A 79 -19.20 -5.13 -0.10
C ARG A 79 -19.13 -3.93 -1.04
N THR A 80 -17.98 -3.27 -1.08
CA THR A 80 -17.74 -2.20 -2.04
C THR A 80 -17.78 -2.80 -3.45
N PRO A 81 -18.66 -2.31 -4.34
CA PRO A 81 -18.70 -2.80 -5.71
C PRO A 81 -17.35 -2.58 -6.39
N VAL A 82 -16.84 -3.62 -7.02
CA VAL A 82 -15.64 -3.55 -7.87
C VAL A 82 -16.02 -3.77 -9.33
N SER A 83 -15.34 -3.04 -10.21
CA SER A 83 -15.58 -3.10 -11.64
C SER A 83 -15.19 -4.46 -12.21
N ALA A 84 -16.12 -5.11 -12.91
CA ALA A 84 -15.83 -6.35 -13.63
C ALA A 84 -14.71 -6.14 -14.65
N THR A 85 -14.75 -5.00 -15.36
CA THR A 85 -13.71 -4.60 -16.33
C THR A 85 -12.34 -4.53 -15.66
N ASP A 86 -12.24 -3.92 -14.49
CA ASP A 86 -10.96 -3.75 -13.78
C ASP A 86 -10.43 -5.09 -13.26
N THR A 87 -11.30 -5.94 -12.69
CA THR A 87 -10.90 -7.28 -12.26
C THR A 87 -10.47 -8.16 -13.44
N THR A 88 -11.09 -8.02 -14.60
CA THR A 88 -10.65 -8.69 -15.84
C THR A 88 -9.31 -8.12 -16.32
N ALA A 89 -9.10 -6.81 -16.26
CA ALA A 89 -7.83 -6.19 -16.64
C ALA A 89 -6.67 -6.70 -15.77
N LEU A 90 -6.87 -6.85 -14.45
CA LEU A 90 -5.86 -7.40 -13.55
C LEU A 90 -5.49 -8.87 -13.88
N LEU A 91 -6.40 -9.65 -14.47
CA LEU A 91 -6.12 -11.01 -14.96
C LEU A 91 -5.46 -11.04 -16.35
N ASN A 92 -5.31 -9.88 -16.99
CA ASN A 92 -4.70 -9.72 -18.30
C ASN A 92 -3.71 -8.55 -18.27
N PRO A 93 -2.61 -8.66 -17.47
CA PRO A 93 -1.49 -7.73 -17.59
C PRO A 93 -1.03 -7.77 -19.04
N GLY A 94 -1.16 -6.64 -19.74
CA GLY A 94 -0.82 -6.51 -21.15
C GLY A 94 0.68 -6.70 -21.41
N ASP A 95 1.11 -6.38 -22.62
CA ASP A 95 2.49 -6.64 -23.06
C ASP A 95 3.52 -5.65 -22.47
N CYS A 96 3.07 -4.67 -21.69
CA CYS A 96 3.92 -3.75 -20.94
C CYS A 96 4.67 -4.41 -19.76
N PHE A 97 4.39 -5.67 -19.45
CA PHE A 97 5.16 -6.45 -18.48
C PHE A 97 5.89 -7.62 -19.17
N PRO A 98 7.11 -7.98 -18.73
CA PRO A 98 7.75 -9.23 -19.13
C PRO A 98 6.83 -10.42 -18.83
N SER A 99 6.83 -11.44 -19.70
CA SER A 99 5.89 -12.57 -19.58
C SER A 99 5.98 -13.29 -18.23
N SER A 100 7.18 -13.39 -17.64
CA SER A 100 7.39 -13.94 -16.30
C SER A 100 6.67 -13.16 -15.20
N ALA A 101 6.67 -11.83 -15.28
CA ALA A 101 5.97 -10.94 -14.37
C ALA A 101 4.46 -10.99 -14.62
N ALA A 102 4.04 -10.96 -15.88
CA ALA A 102 2.64 -11.09 -16.28
C ALA A 102 2.01 -12.40 -15.76
N ASP A 103 2.70 -13.53 -15.90
CA ASP A 103 2.22 -14.83 -15.40
C ASP A 103 2.16 -14.88 -13.86
N SER A 104 3.14 -14.28 -13.19
CA SER A 104 3.15 -14.17 -11.72
C SER A 104 1.98 -13.32 -11.23
N LEU A 105 1.72 -12.16 -11.85
CA LEU A 105 0.57 -11.30 -11.55
C LEU A 105 -0.75 -12.05 -11.73
N LYS A 106 -0.93 -12.75 -12.86
CA LYS A 106 -2.12 -13.58 -13.10
C LYS A 106 -2.33 -14.62 -11.99
N MET A 107 -1.26 -15.30 -11.58
CA MET A 107 -1.31 -16.28 -10.50
C MET A 107 -1.71 -15.64 -9.16
N TYR A 108 -1.06 -14.54 -8.78
CA TYR A 108 -1.35 -13.83 -7.54
C TYR A 108 -2.77 -13.28 -7.50
N TYR A 109 -3.25 -12.69 -8.59
CA TYR A 109 -4.62 -12.18 -8.67
C TYR A 109 -5.67 -13.27 -8.64
N ARG A 110 -5.47 -14.41 -9.33
CA ARG A 110 -6.40 -15.55 -9.23
C ARG A 110 -6.52 -16.02 -7.79
N ARG A 111 -5.40 -16.14 -7.08
CA ARG A 111 -5.41 -16.56 -5.67
C ARG A 111 -6.06 -15.49 -4.77
N PHE A 112 -5.74 -14.21 -4.98
CA PHE A 112 -6.34 -13.12 -4.24
C PHE A 112 -7.86 -13.07 -4.41
N PHE A 113 -8.36 -13.18 -5.64
CA PHE A 113 -9.80 -13.18 -5.93
C PHE A 113 -10.52 -14.42 -5.37
N ASP A 114 -9.90 -15.60 -5.43
CA ASP A 114 -10.45 -16.82 -4.83
C ASP A 114 -10.56 -16.71 -3.30
N VAL A 115 -9.48 -16.32 -2.64
CA VAL A 115 -9.46 -16.11 -1.17
C VAL A 115 -10.49 -15.06 -0.76
N SER A 116 -10.52 -13.92 -1.46
CA SER A 116 -11.49 -12.84 -1.19
C SER A 116 -12.93 -13.33 -1.31
N LYS A 117 -13.25 -14.09 -2.35
CA LYS A 117 -14.59 -14.67 -2.56
C LYS A 117 -14.95 -15.65 -1.45
N ARG A 118 -14.01 -16.50 -1.03
CA ARG A 118 -14.23 -17.52 0.00
C ARG A 118 -14.47 -16.92 1.39
N LEU A 119 -13.74 -15.88 1.78
CA LEU A 119 -13.98 -15.16 3.05
C LEU A 119 -15.45 -14.76 3.20
N TYR A 120 -15.98 -14.06 2.20
CA TYR A 120 -17.36 -13.60 2.28
C TYR A 120 -18.39 -14.73 2.15
N ALA A 121 -18.09 -15.78 1.37
CA ALA A 121 -18.96 -16.96 1.28
C ALA A 121 -19.01 -17.74 2.61
N ASN A 122 -17.88 -17.86 3.31
CA ASN A 122 -17.79 -18.46 4.63
C ASN A 122 -18.60 -17.67 5.65
N TYR A 123 -18.54 -16.34 5.61
CA TYR A 123 -19.39 -15.51 6.45
C TYR A 123 -20.89 -15.73 6.19
N ASP A 124 -21.31 -15.73 4.94
CA ASP A 124 -22.70 -15.99 4.56
C ASP A 124 -23.16 -17.38 5.05
N ALA A 125 -22.31 -18.40 4.89
CA ALA A 125 -22.58 -19.76 5.35
C ALA A 125 -22.68 -19.86 6.88
N TYR A 126 -21.77 -19.20 7.60
CA TYR A 126 -21.82 -19.14 9.07
C TYR A 126 -23.09 -18.45 9.56
N ARG A 127 -23.50 -17.35 8.91
CA ARG A 127 -24.73 -16.63 9.25
C ARG A 127 -25.98 -17.47 9.02
N ALA A 128 -26.02 -18.23 7.93
CA ALA A 128 -27.10 -19.18 7.67
C ALA A 128 -27.16 -20.28 8.75
N TYR A 129 -26.01 -20.84 9.10
CA TYR A 129 -25.86 -21.85 10.17
C TYR A 129 -26.37 -21.36 11.53
N ILE A 130 -25.98 -20.14 11.95
CA ILE A 130 -26.49 -19.54 13.20
C ILE A 130 -28.00 -19.30 13.12
N LYS A 131 -28.50 -18.80 11.98
CA LYS A 131 -29.93 -18.49 11.79
C LYS A 131 -30.81 -19.74 11.80
N ALA A 132 -30.31 -20.85 11.26
CA ALA A 132 -31.01 -22.13 11.24
C ALA A 132 -31.00 -22.84 12.60
N GLU A 133 -30.23 -22.34 13.56
CA GLU A 133 -29.99 -22.96 14.87
C GLU A 133 -29.33 -24.34 14.82
N ASP A 134 -28.70 -24.70 13.68
CA ASP A 134 -27.96 -25.96 13.47
C ASP A 134 -26.91 -26.23 14.57
N TYR A 135 -26.40 -25.18 15.20
CA TYR A 135 -25.47 -25.27 16.32
C TYR A 135 -26.02 -26.01 17.54
N LYS A 136 -27.35 -26.12 17.68
CA LYS A 136 -28.00 -26.91 18.73
C LYS A 136 -27.82 -28.40 18.48
N ASP A 137 -27.66 -28.82 17.24
CA ASP A 137 -27.56 -30.23 16.84
C ASP A 137 -26.11 -30.72 16.82
N ASP A 138 -25.16 -29.87 16.42
CA ASP A 138 -23.74 -30.23 16.26
C ASP A 138 -22.80 -29.58 17.29
N ASN A 139 -23.34 -28.86 18.27
CA ASN A 139 -22.59 -28.14 19.30
C ASN A 139 -21.46 -27.26 18.72
N TYR A 140 -21.78 -26.45 17.72
CA TYR A 140 -20.83 -25.53 17.06
C TYR A 140 -19.77 -26.18 16.18
N ALA A 141 -19.82 -27.49 15.91
CA ALA A 141 -18.79 -28.18 15.14
C ALA A 141 -18.56 -27.55 13.75
N LYS A 142 -19.61 -27.42 12.94
CA LYS A 142 -19.53 -26.80 11.61
C LYS A 142 -19.17 -25.32 11.68
N GLY A 143 -19.72 -24.59 12.65
CA GLY A 143 -19.39 -23.17 12.86
C GLY A 143 -17.91 -22.96 13.16
N ASN A 144 -17.30 -23.84 13.97
CA ASN A 144 -15.89 -23.80 14.31
C ASN A 144 -14.99 -24.14 13.11
N GLU A 145 -15.41 -25.06 12.25
CA GLU A 145 -14.70 -25.39 10.99
C GLU A 145 -14.68 -24.18 10.05
N ILE A 146 -15.83 -23.54 9.84
CA ILE A 146 -15.92 -22.32 9.02
C ILE A 146 -15.06 -21.20 9.62
N CYS A 147 -15.10 -21.00 10.95
CA CYS A 147 -14.29 -19.99 11.63
C CYS A 147 -12.79 -20.24 11.49
N LYS A 148 -12.37 -21.51 11.51
CA LYS A 148 -10.97 -21.89 11.31
C LYS A 148 -10.52 -21.54 9.88
N GLU A 149 -11.30 -21.94 8.88
CA GLU A 149 -11.00 -21.63 7.48
C GLU A 149 -10.96 -20.11 7.22
N GLU A 150 -11.90 -19.36 7.81
CA GLU A 150 -11.95 -17.90 7.71
C GLU A 150 -10.64 -17.24 8.15
N LYS A 151 -10.08 -17.69 9.28
CA LYS A 151 -8.79 -17.18 9.79
C LYS A 151 -7.63 -17.52 8.86
N GLU A 152 -7.55 -18.78 8.41
CA GLU A 152 -6.49 -19.24 7.50
C GLU A 152 -6.54 -18.50 6.15
N LEU A 153 -7.73 -18.13 5.66
CA LEU A 153 -7.89 -17.31 4.48
C LEU A 153 -7.50 -15.84 4.74
N ALA A 154 -7.91 -15.28 5.88
CA ALA A 154 -7.63 -13.89 6.24
C ALA A 154 -6.12 -13.64 6.38
N GLU A 155 -5.37 -14.59 6.92
CA GLU A 155 -3.90 -14.53 7.04
C GLU A 155 -3.18 -14.47 5.68
N GLN A 156 -3.80 -14.98 4.61
CA GLN A 156 -3.22 -14.96 3.26
C GLN A 156 -3.32 -13.59 2.58
N ILE A 157 -4.33 -12.79 2.91
CA ILE A 157 -4.62 -11.53 2.20
C ILE A 157 -3.45 -10.53 2.26
N PRO A 158 -2.84 -10.23 3.44
CA PRO A 158 -1.69 -9.33 3.50
C PRO A 158 -0.50 -9.84 2.68
N GLY A 159 -0.21 -11.15 2.73
CA GLY A 159 0.86 -11.76 1.96
C GLY A 159 0.66 -11.66 0.44
N LEU A 160 -0.57 -11.86 -0.04
CA LEU A 160 -0.92 -11.73 -1.46
C LEU A 160 -0.81 -10.28 -1.94
N ARG A 161 -1.30 -9.32 -1.15
CA ARG A 161 -1.13 -7.89 -1.45
C ARG A 161 0.35 -7.51 -1.53
N SER A 162 1.14 -7.97 -0.57
CA SER A 162 2.59 -7.78 -0.55
C SER A 162 3.25 -8.31 -1.83
N GLN A 163 2.94 -9.54 -2.23
CA GLN A 163 3.49 -10.15 -3.44
C GLN A 163 3.13 -9.37 -4.71
N ILE A 164 1.87 -8.92 -4.82
CA ILE A 164 1.39 -8.11 -5.95
C ILE A 164 2.14 -6.78 -6.02
N TYR A 165 2.17 -6.03 -4.92
CA TYR A 165 2.80 -4.70 -4.91
C TYR A 165 4.31 -4.78 -5.07
N ALA A 166 4.96 -5.73 -4.39
CA ALA A 166 6.38 -5.98 -4.55
C ALA A 166 6.79 -6.24 -6.00
N LEU A 167 5.94 -6.96 -6.75
CA LEU A 167 6.19 -7.24 -8.15
C LEU A 167 5.96 -6.01 -9.03
N LEU A 168 4.91 -5.22 -8.76
CA LEU A 168 4.53 -4.08 -9.62
C LEU A 168 5.37 -2.83 -9.39
N THR A 169 5.79 -2.58 -8.14
CA THR A 169 6.42 -1.31 -7.75
C THR A 169 7.62 -0.95 -8.62
N PRO A 170 8.58 -1.86 -8.89
CA PRO A 170 9.73 -1.52 -9.72
C PRO A 170 9.36 -1.15 -11.17
N TYR A 171 8.27 -1.71 -11.71
CA TYR A 171 7.77 -1.34 -13.04
C TYR A 171 7.04 0.00 -13.02
N ALA A 172 6.23 0.24 -11.98
CA ALA A 172 5.55 1.52 -11.79
C ALA A 172 6.57 2.66 -11.63
N ASP A 173 7.62 2.48 -10.83
CA ASP A 173 8.70 3.46 -10.67
C ASP A 173 9.35 3.79 -12.02
N LYS A 174 9.63 2.77 -12.84
CA LYS A 174 10.22 2.96 -14.18
C LYS A 174 9.28 3.65 -15.17
N ALA A 175 8.00 3.29 -15.13
CA ALA A 175 6.98 3.95 -15.93
C ALA A 175 6.85 5.42 -15.53
N GLU A 176 6.83 5.73 -14.25
CA GLU A 176 6.78 7.10 -13.75
C GLU A 176 8.01 7.91 -14.18
N GLU A 177 9.22 7.34 -14.10
CA GLU A 177 10.44 7.97 -14.62
C GLU A 177 10.34 8.35 -16.11
N ALA A 178 9.69 7.50 -16.91
CA ALA A 178 9.45 7.75 -18.34
C ALA A 178 8.41 8.86 -18.55
N THR A 179 7.31 8.88 -17.79
CA THR A 179 6.32 9.98 -17.87
C THR A 179 6.88 11.35 -17.49
N LEU A 180 7.96 11.36 -16.70
CA LEU A 180 8.61 12.58 -16.24
C LEU A 180 9.79 13.01 -17.14
N MET A 181 10.12 12.28 -18.22
CA MET A 181 11.37 12.48 -18.97
C MET A 181 11.57 13.94 -19.44
N ASP A 182 10.52 14.58 -19.96
CA ASP A 182 10.56 15.97 -20.43
C ASP A 182 10.10 16.98 -19.36
N ASN A 183 9.84 16.54 -18.13
CA ASN A 183 9.40 17.42 -17.06
C ASN A 183 10.62 18.15 -16.46
N PRO A 184 10.65 19.50 -16.47
CA PRO A 184 11.77 20.29 -15.93
C PRO A 184 11.98 20.10 -14.41
N LEU A 185 10.96 19.58 -13.71
CA LEU A 185 10.99 19.26 -12.28
C LEU A 185 11.19 17.77 -11.99
N LYS A 186 11.50 16.93 -13.00
CA LYS A 186 11.70 15.47 -12.85
C LYS A 186 12.53 15.10 -11.62
N ASP A 187 13.73 15.68 -11.49
CA ASP A 187 14.64 15.34 -10.39
C ASP A 187 14.06 15.67 -9.01
N HIS A 188 13.30 16.76 -8.91
CA HIS A 188 12.65 17.18 -7.67
C HIS A 188 11.47 16.25 -7.33
N ILE A 189 10.69 15.85 -8.34
CA ILE A 189 9.59 14.89 -8.19
C ILE A 189 10.11 13.54 -7.71
N LEU A 190 11.16 13.03 -8.36
CA LEU A 190 11.79 11.75 -7.98
C LEU A 190 12.45 11.82 -6.60
N ALA A 191 13.11 12.93 -6.25
CA ALA A 191 13.66 13.13 -4.91
C ALA A 191 12.56 13.16 -3.83
N GLY A 192 11.42 13.80 -4.09
CA GLY A 192 10.26 13.79 -3.20
C GLY A 192 9.69 12.38 -3.00
N LYS A 193 9.56 11.58 -4.07
CA LYS A 193 9.13 10.17 -3.96
C LYS A 193 10.11 9.34 -3.15
N ALA A 194 11.40 9.48 -3.43
CA ALA A 194 12.43 8.73 -2.71
C ALA A 194 12.46 9.07 -1.21
N LEU A 195 12.13 10.30 -0.84
CA LEU A 195 11.96 10.72 0.55
C LEU A 195 10.76 10.05 1.22
N ILE A 196 9.60 10.09 0.58
CA ILE A 196 8.38 9.43 1.04
C ILE A 196 8.64 7.93 1.28
N PHE A 197 9.24 7.26 0.29
CA PHE A 197 9.57 5.84 0.37
C PHE A 197 10.47 5.50 1.57
N GLU A 198 11.49 6.32 1.84
CA GLU A 198 12.38 6.07 2.97
C GLU A 198 11.70 6.35 4.33
N ILE A 199 10.77 7.30 4.37
CA ILE A 199 9.93 7.55 5.54
C ILE A 199 8.99 6.36 5.79
N GLU A 200 8.34 5.82 4.77
CA GLU A 200 7.48 4.64 4.87
C GLU A 200 8.24 3.43 5.41
N LYS A 201 9.43 3.16 4.86
CA LYS A 201 10.33 2.11 5.40
C LYS A 201 10.66 2.33 6.87
N THR A 202 10.83 3.59 7.28
CA THR A 202 11.10 3.93 8.67
C THR A 202 9.90 3.62 9.56
N LEU A 203 8.68 3.92 9.11
CA LEU A 203 7.44 3.60 9.82
C LEU A 203 7.22 2.08 9.91
N GLU A 204 7.55 1.32 8.86
CA GLU A 204 7.46 -0.15 8.87
C GLU A 204 8.40 -0.80 9.89
N LEU A 205 9.58 -0.21 10.10
CA LEU A 205 10.56 -0.69 11.08
C LEU A 205 10.19 -0.32 12.53
N TYR A 206 9.28 0.63 12.73
CA TYR A 206 8.96 1.14 14.04
C TYR A 206 7.99 0.21 14.79
N SER A 207 8.44 -0.30 15.94
CA SER A 207 7.60 -1.04 16.88
C SER A 207 8.13 -0.85 18.31
N PRO A 208 7.35 -1.19 19.36
CA PRO A 208 7.83 -1.18 20.73
C PRO A 208 9.09 -2.05 20.96
N GLU A 209 9.29 -3.07 20.14
CA GLU A 209 10.42 -4.01 20.16
C GLU A 209 11.57 -3.61 19.21
N ALA A 210 11.40 -2.54 18.42
CA ALA A 210 12.39 -2.11 17.45
C ALA A 210 13.73 -1.79 18.12
N LYS A 211 14.83 -2.15 17.44
CA LYS A 211 16.17 -1.81 17.93
C LYS A 211 16.47 -0.37 17.61
N LYS A 212 17.03 0.34 18.59
CA LYS A 212 17.42 1.74 18.44
C LYS A 212 18.42 1.94 17.30
N GLU A 213 19.31 0.98 17.08
CA GLU A 213 20.31 1.01 16.01
C GLU A 213 19.66 0.98 14.62
N ASP A 214 18.61 0.16 14.44
CA ASP A 214 17.90 0.03 13.17
C ASP A 214 17.14 1.33 12.84
N LEU A 215 16.47 1.91 13.82
CA LEU A 215 15.79 3.21 13.66
C LEU A 215 16.76 4.38 13.50
N GLN A 216 17.95 4.30 14.11
CA GLN A 216 19.01 5.29 13.90
C GLN A 216 19.56 5.21 12.47
N ALA A 217 19.70 4.01 11.92
CA ALA A 217 20.08 3.82 10.52
C ALA A 217 19.00 4.34 9.57
N ALA A 218 17.72 4.10 9.86
CA ALA A 218 16.59 4.62 9.10
C ALA A 218 16.55 6.17 9.11
N TYR A 219 16.72 6.77 10.29
CA TYR A 219 16.86 8.24 10.43
C TYR A 219 17.99 8.78 9.54
N ASN A 220 19.16 8.14 9.54
CA ASN A 220 20.31 8.57 8.74
C ASN A 220 20.02 8.45 7.24
N ALA A 221 19.30 7.40 6.81
CA ALA A 221 18.90 7.20 5.42
C ALA A 221 17.95 8.30 4.93
N VAL A 222 16.91 8.63 5.71
CA VAL A 222 15.98 9.74 5.40
C VAL A 222 16.74 11.07 5.35
N ASN A 223 17.60 11.35 6.33
CA ASN A 223 18.38 12.58 6.37
C ASN A 223 19.33 12.72 5.17
N ALA A 224 20.02 11.64 4.79
CA ALA A 224 20.91 11.64 3.63
C ALA A 224 20.15 11.93 2.32
N LYS A 225 18.97 11.32 2.13
CA LYS A 225 18.10 11.64 0.98
C LYS A 225 17.63 13.09 0.99
N LYS A 226 17.27 13.62 2.17
CA LYS A 226 16.85 15.01 2.31
C LYS A 226 17.97 15.99 1.96
N GLU A 227 19.20 15.70 2.40
CA GLU A 227 20.37 16.52 2.06
C GLU A 227 20.71 16.47 0.57
N ALA A 228 20.53 15.34 -0.09
CA ALA A 228 20.67 15.24 -1.53
C ALA A 228 19.57 16.04 -2.25
N ALA A 229 18.33 15.87 -1.82
CA ALA A 229 17.15 16.56 -2.34
C ALA A 229 17.24 18.09 -2.20
N SER A 230 17.83 18.61 -1.11
CA SER A 230 18.00 20.05 -0.89
C SER A 230 19.10 20.70 -1.74
N LYS A 231 19.96 19.90 -2.37
CA LYS A 231 21.05 20.37 -3.24
C LYS A 231 20.65 20.44 -4.72
N LEU A 232 19.43 20.00 -5.07
CA LEU A 232 18.93 20.12 -6.43
C LEU A 232 18.86 21.59 -6.85
N GLU A 233 19.21 21.84 -8.11
CA GLU A 233 19.20 23.18 -8.68
C GLU A 233 17.76 23.68 -8.82
N LYS A 234 17.46 24.80 -8.16
CA LYS A 234 16.15 25.45 -8.27
C LYS A 234 15.88 25.88 -9.71
N LYS A 235 14.69 25.58 -10.21
CA LYS A 235 14.27 25.99 -11.56
C LYS A 235 13.63 27.37 -11.50
N ALA A 236 14.32 28.37 -12.06
CA ALA A 236 13.96 29.78 -11.94
C ALA A 236 12.56 30.11 -12.49
N ASP A 237 12.11 29.39 -13.53
CA ASP A 237 10.80 29.57 -14.15
C ASP A 237 9.65 28.90 -13.36
N PHE A 238 9.95 28.17 -12.28
CA PHE A 238 9.00 27.35 -11.50
C PHE A 238 8.98 27.76 -10.02
N GLN A 239 8.93 29.07 -9.75
CA GLN A 239 9.11 29.61 -8.39
C GLN A 239 8.04 29.12 -7.40
N SER A 240 6.79 28.95 -7.86
CA SER A 240 5.69 28.46 -7.03
C SER A 240 5.92 27.01 -6.61
N GLU A 241 6.28 26.17 -7.57
CA GLU A 241 6.58 24.75 -7.38
C GLU A 241 7.84 24.58 -6.52
N MET A 242 8.87 25.40 -6.72
CA MET A 242 10.05 25.41 -5.86
C MET A 242 9.73 25.82 -4.42
N SER A 243 8.80 26.75 -4.21
CA SER A 243 8.31 27.06 -2.86
C SER A 243 7.57 25.87 -2.24
N ASN A 244 6.78 25.12 -3.01
CA ASN A 244 6.10 23.92 -2.54
C ASN A 244 7.08 22.78 -2.25
N TYR A 245 8.14 22.65 -3.06
CA TYR A 245 9.22 21.70 -2.83
C TYR A 245 10.02 22.03 -1.56
N ASP A 246 10.37 23.29 -1.35
CA ASP A 246 11.02 23.73 -0.10
C ASP A 246 10.13 23.43 1.12
N ASN A 247 8.81 23.61 0.99
CA ASN A 247 7.84 23.25 2.02
C ASN A 247 7.80 21.74 2.28
N LEU A 248 7.85 20.90 1.24
CA LEU A 248 7.98 19.44 1.40
C LEU A 248 9.22 19.09 2.24
N LEU A 249 10.39 19.63 1.89
CA LEU A 249 11.64 19.35 2.62
C LEU A 249 11.58 19.82 4.08
N LYS A 250 10.90 20.93 4.35
CA LYS A 250 10.67 21.41 5.72
C LYS A 250 9.82 20.44 6.55
N TYR A 251 8.83 19.79 5.95
CA TYR A 251 8.01 18.80 6.67
C TYR A 251 8.73 17.46 6.83
N VAL A 252 9.62 17.10 5.90
CA VAL A 252 10.56 15.99 6.12
C VAL A 252 11.48 16.27 7.33
N ASP A 253 11.95 17.51 7.50
CA ASP A 253 12.73 17.90 8.69
C ASP A 253 11.92 17.76 9.99
N LYS A 254 10.60 17.98 9.97
CA LYS A 254 9.73 17.75 11.13
C LYS A 254 9.60 16.28 11.47
N PHE A 255 9.34 15.43 10.47
CA PHE A 255 9.35 13.98 10.64
C PHE A 255 10.68 13.49 11.26
N LEU A 256 11.82 13.94 10.71
CA LEU A 256 13.14 13.67 11.28
C LEU A 256 13.27 14.19 12.71
N GLY A 257 12.71 15.36 13.01
CA GLY A 257 12.68 15.95 14.36
C GLY A 257 11.95 15.07 15.37
N GLU A 258 10.78 14.55 14.99
CA GLU A 258 10.00 13.65 15.83
C GLU A 258 10.69 12.30 16.00
N LEU A 259 11.21 11.70 14.93
CA LEU A 259 11.98 10.46 15.03
C LEU A 259 13.22 10.61 15.92
N ARG A 260 13.90 11.75 15.84
CA ARG A 260 15.04 12.07 16.72
C ARG A 260 14.62 12.18 18.18
N LYS A 261 13.41 12.66 18.47
CA LYS A 261 12.85 12.70 19.83
C LYS A 261 12.66 11.27 20.36
N GLN A 262 11.99 10.41 19.59
CA GLN A 262 11.79 9.00 19.94
C GLN A 262 13.13 8.27 20.17
N LEU A 263 14.13 8.50 19.30
CA LEU A 263 15.48 7.94 19.45
C LEU A 263 16.21 8.40 20.71
N ARG A 264 16.02 9.65 21.15
CA ARG A 264 16.61 10.17 22.39
C ARG A 264 15.97 9.52 23.61
N ASP A 265 14.65 9.40 23.60
CA ASP A 265 13.88 8.83 24.72
C ASP A 265 14.16 7.32 24.86
N GLY A 266 14.46 6.64 23.75
CA GLY A 266 14.88 5.24 23.72
C GLY A 266 13.75 4.26 24.07
N LYS A 267 12.50 4.73 24.08
CA LYS A 267 11.28 3.95 24.29
C LYS A 267 10.35 4.20 23.11
N PHE A 268 10.10 3.16 22.32
CA PHE A 268 9.18 3.24 21.19
C PHE A 268 7.79 2.83 21.67
N THR A 269 6.81 3.69 21.42
CA THR A 269 5.41 3.49 21.84
C THR A 269 4.46 3.68 20.68
N GLU A 270 3.23 3.19 20.84
CA GLU A 270 2.13 3.45 19.90
C GLU A 270 1.87 4.95 19.72
N ASP A 271 1.93 5.74 20.81
CA ASP A 271 1.83 7.20 20.73
C ASP A 271 2.95 7.80 19.87
N GLY A 272 4.20 7.35 20.04
CA GLY A 272 5.32 7.78 19.21
C GLY A 272 5.17 7.37 17.75
N TYR A 273 4.58 6.20 17.48
CA TYR A 273 4.22 5.80 16.11
C TYR A 273 3.16 6.73 15.52
N ASN A 274 2.11 7.05 16.28
CA ASN A 274 1.04 7.94 15.85
C ASN A 274 1.55 9.36 15.56
N ASP A 275 2.46 9.88 16.38
CA ASP A 275 3.14 11.17 16.15
C ASP A 275 3.91 11.14 14.81
N LEU A 276 4.67 10.08 14.54
CA LEU A 276 5.39 9.91 13.27
C LEU A 276 4.45 9.79 12.06
N VAL A 277 3.36 9.05 12.20
CA VAL A 277 2.32 8.93 11.16
C VAL A 277 1.67 10.28 10.86
N SER A 278 1.44 11.11 11.89
CA SER A 278 0.92 12.47 11.69
C SER A 278 1.87 13.32 10.84
N GLU A 279 3.17 13.32 11.16
CA GLU A 279 4.17 14.05 10.37
C GLU A 279 4.32 13.48 8.94
N TYR A 280 4.24 12.16 8.77
CA TYR A 280 4.23 11.53 7.45
C TYR A 280 3.02 11.97 6.60
N ASN A 281 1.82 12.04 7.17
CA ASN A 281 0.63 12.51 6.46
C ASN A 281 0.80 13.97 5.99
N ASP A 282 1.44 14.80 6.81
CA ASP A 282 1.80 16.16 6.40
C ASP A 282 2.82 16.18 5.26
N VAL A 283 3.85 15.33 5.29
CA VAL A 283 4.80 15.16 4.17
C VAL A 283 4.07 14.78 2.88
N ILE A 284 3.16 13.80 2.92
CA ILE A 284 2.33 13.42 1.76
C ILE A 284 1.51 14.60 1.25
N SER A 285 0.87 15.36 2.14
CA SER A 285 0.11 16.56 1.77
C SER A 285 0.97 17.59 1.03
N ARG A 286 2.20 17.83 1.50
CA ARG A 286 3.13 18.76 0.85
C ARG A 286 3.68 18.24 -0.47
N TYR A 287 3.96 16.95 -0.57
CA TYR A 287 4.35 16.34 -1.83
C TYR A 287 3.25 16.48 -2.88
N ASN A 288 2.00 16.21 -2.50
CA ASN A 288 0.85 16.39 -3.39
C ASN A 288 0.67 17.85 -3.81
N SER A 289 0.94 18.81 -2.92
CA SER A 289 0.90 20.24 -3.25
C SER A 289 2.04 20.68 -4.17
N PHE A 290 3.14 19.93 -4.20
CA PHE A 290 4.30 20.23 -5.05
C PHE A 290 4.10 19.74 -6.48
N ILE A 291 3.48 18.57 -6.66
CA ILE A 291 3.33 17.96 -7.99
C ILE A 291 2.05 18.40 -8.74
N ASN A 292 1.17 19.19 -8.11
CA ASN A 292 -0.07 19.73 -8.68
C ASN A 292 -0.01 21.25 -8.76
#